data_AF-A0A951VG10-F1
#
_entry.id   AF-A0A951VG10-F1
#
_cell.length_a   1.000
_cell.length_b   1.000
_cell.length_c   1.000
_cell.angle_alpha   90.00
_cell.angle_beta   90.00
_cell.angle_gamma   90.00
#
_symmetry.space_group_name_H-M   'P 1'
#
loop_
_entity.id
_entity.type
_entity.pdbx_description
1 polymer ?
#
loop_
_entity_poly.entity_id
_entity_poly.type
_entity_poly.pdbx_seq_one_letter_code
_entity_poly.pdbx_strand_id
1 'polypeptide(L)' 'MHYRNGREARNGDKMVKLEGGKIVAFGVLHSATPGNDYCNGYIASVQPQNDYACMVDCLHVDDVAEILAANGLAERPKGK' A
#
# COMPACT_ATOMS: atom_id res chain seq x y z
N MET A 1 -1.41 0.93 15.06
CA MET A 1 -1.13 1.06 13.62
C MET A 1 -1.58 -0.19 12.88
N HIS A 2 -2.63 -0.08 12.06
CA HIS A 2 -3.04 -1.16 11.16
C HIS A 2 -3.15 -0.66 9.72
N TYR A 3 -2.81 -1.50 8.75
CA TYR A 3 -3.06 -1.27 7.34
C TYR A 3 -4.57 -1.22 7.03
N ARG A 4 -4.90 -0.80 5.80
CA ARG A 4 -6.28 -0.69 5.31
C ARG A 4 -7.08 -1.99 5.44
N ASN A 5 -6.42 -3.13 5.32
CA ASN A 5 -7.01 -4.47 5.46
C ASN A 5 -7.01 -5.00 6.91
N GLY A 6 -6.72 -4.16 7.90
CA GLY A 6 -6.72 -4.53 9.31
C GLY A 6 -5.48 -5.29 9.78
N ARG A 7 -4.49 -5.56 8.92
CA ARG A 7 -3.21 -6.16 9.34
C ARG A 7 -2.40 -5.17 10.19
N GLU A 8 -1.79 -5.62 11.28
CA GLU A 8 -0.87 -4.81 12.08
C GLU A 8 0.33 -4.34 11.24
N ALA A 9 0.70 -3.06 11.34
CA ALA A 9 1.82 -2.47 10.63
C ALA A 9 3.07 -2.37 11.51
N ARG A 10 4.25 -2.69 10.93
CA ARG A 10 5.54 -2.68 11.63
C ARG A 10 6.59 -1.93 10.82
N ASN A 11 7.47 -1.21 11.51
CA ASN A 11 8.64 -0.61 10.86
C ASN A 11 9.48 -1.72 10.20
N GLY A 12 9.90 -1.49 8.95
CA GLY A 12 10.56 -2.47 8.10
C GLY A 12 9.64 -3.18 7.10
N ASP A 13 8.32 -3.04 7.22
CA ASP A 13 7.38 -3.62 6.26
C ASP A 13 7.51 -2.96 4.88
N LYS A 14 7.50 -3.77 3.81
CA LYS A 14 7.26 -3.29 2.45
C LYS A 14 5.77 -3.05 2.26
N MET A 15 5.39 -1.85 1.86
CA MET A 15 4.00 -1.45 1.72
C MET A 15 3.76 -0.57 0.48
N VAL A 16 2.49 -0.46 0.11
CA VAL A 16 1.99 0.47 -0.90
C VAL A 16 1.08 1.51 -0.27
N LYS A 17 1.15 2.75 -0.75
CA LYS A 17 0.16 3.78 -0.45
C LYS A 17 -0.91 3.76 -1.54
N LEU A 18 -2.17 3.76 -1.12
CA LEU A 18 -3.32 3.79 -2.02
C LEU A 18 -4.01 5.15 -2.00
N GLU A 19 -4.47 5.61 -3.17
CA GLU A 19 -5.34 6.76 -3.34
C GLU A 19 -6.42 6.42 -4.37
N GLY A 20 -7.70 6.48 -3.98
CA GLY A 20 -8.80 6.04 -4.85
C GLY A 20 -8.67 4.60 -5.37
N GLY A 21 -8.05 3.70 -4.58
CA GLY A 21 -7.76 2.32 -5.00
C GLY A 21 -6.52 2.15 -5.88
N LYS A 22 -5.87 3.22 -6.33
CA LYS A 22 -4.64 3.16 -7.14
C LYS A 22 -3.39 3.22 -6.27
N ILE A 23 -2.34 2.51 -6.68
CA ILE A 23 -1.02 2.56 -6.03
C ILE A 23 -0.32 3.87 -6.41
N VAL A 24 -0.02 4.71 -5.41
CA VAL A 24 0.64 6.02 -5.61
C VAL A 24 2.02 6.12 -4.97
N ALA A 25 2.40 5.16 -4.13
CA ALA A 25 3.76 5.01 -3.63
C ALA A 25 4.04 3.55 -3.24
N PHE A 26 5.30 3.16 -3.32
CA PHE A 26 5.81 1.87 -2.86
C PHE A 26 7.12 2.08 -2.09
N GLY A 27 7.28 1.38 -0.98
CA GLY A 27 8.51 1.46 -0.21
C GLY A 27 8.45 0.75 1.13
N VAL A 28 9.37 1.11 2.02
CA VAL A 28 9.50 0.52 3.35
C VAL A 28 8.97 1.49 4.40
N LEU A 29 8.09 1.01 5.29
CA LEU A 29 7.63 1.78 6.44
C LEU A 29 8.77 2.00 7.44
N HIS A 30 8.99 3.23 7.88
CA HIS A 30 9.91 3.52 8.97
C HIS A 30 9.40 4.64 9.88
N SER A 31 10.01 4.71 11.07
CA SER A 31 9.74 5.76 12.07
C SER A 31 8.28 5.84 12.54
N ALA A 32 7.49 4.78 12.39
CA ALA A 32 6.16 4.69 12.98
C ALA A 32 6.26 4.36 14.49
N THR A 33 5.52 5.09 15.32
CA THR A 33 5.37 4.82 16.76
C THR A 33 4.23 3.80 17.02
N PRO A 34 4.45 2.73 17.80
CA PRO A 34 3.39 1.79 18.19
C PRO A 34 2.21 2.48 18.89
N GLY A 35 1.00 1.93 18.74
CA GLY A 35 -0.21 2.43 19.43
C GLY A 35 -0.84 3.72 18.88
N ASN A 36 -0.18 4.43 17.97
CA ASN A 36 -0.83 5.46 17.15
C ASN A 36 -1.57 4.76 15.99
N ASP A 37 -2.69 5.28 15.51
CA ASP A 37 -3.43 4.74 14.36
C ASP A 37 -3.55 5.74 13.21
N TYR A 38 -3.09 6.99 13.39
CA TYR A 38 -3.21 8.08 12.43
C TYR A 38 -1.86 8.71 12.06
N CYS A 39 -1.65 8.93 10.76
CA CYS A 39 -0.58 9.75 10.18
C CYS A 39 0.80 9.58 10.85
N ASN A 40 1.32 8.36 10.82
CA ASN A 40 2.50 8.00 11.61
C ASN A 40 3.55 7.27 10.76
N GLY A 41 4.79 7.70 10.90
CA GLY A 41 5.93 7.23 10.11
C GLY A 41 5.99 7.81 8.69
N TYR A 42 6.94 7.28 7.92
CA TYR A 42 7.24 7.68 6.55
C TYR A 42 7.46 6.46 5.66
N ILE A 43 7.37 6.70 4.35
CA ILE A 43 7.66 5.69 3.32
C ILE A 43 9.07 5.97 2.77
N ALA A 44 10.03 5.11 3.08
CA ALA A 44 11.32 5.10 2.38
C ALA A 44 11.09 4.52 0.99
N SER A 45 11.10 5.38 -0.02
CA SER A 45 10.82 4.98 -1.42
C SER A 45 11.85 3.98 -1.90
N VAL A 46 11.39 2.87 -2.46
CA VAL A 46 12.25 1.87 -3.09
C VAL A 46 12.17 2.07 -4.59
N GLN A 47 13.27 2.44 -5.21
CA GLN A 47 13.35 2.55 -6.66
C GLN A 47 13.35 1.14 -7.26
N PRO A 48 12.39 0.80 -8.15
CA PRO A 48 12.41 -0.48 -8.83
C PRO A 48 13.66 -0.55 -9.72
N GLN A 49 14.37 -1.68 -9.69
CA GLN A 49 15.35 -1.97 -10.74
C GLN A 49 14.61 -2.19 -12.06
N ASN A 50 15.29 -1.91 -13.17
CA ASN A 50 14.74 -2.20 -14.49
C ASN A 50 14.61 -3.72 -14.64
N ASP A 51 13.37 -4.19 -14.83
CA ASP A 51 13.01 -5.60 -14.95
C ASP A 51 12.34 -5.87 -16.30
N TYR A 52 12.27 -7.12 -16.73
CA TYR A 52 11.58 -7.49 -17.97
C TYR A 52 10.09 -7.76 -17.72
N ALA A 53 9.24 -7.27 -18.62
CA ALA A 53 7.79 -7.39 -18.47
C ALA A 53 7.27 -8.67 -19.16
N CYS A 54 7.19 -9.77 -18.42
CA CYS A 54 6.49 -10.98 -18.86
C CYS A 54 4.97 -10.76 -18.74
N MET A 55 4.24 -10.72 -19.86
CA MET A 55 2.82 -10.31 -19.85
C MET A 55 1.89 -11.27 -19.11
N VAL A 56 2.30 -12.53 -18.90
CA VAL A 56 1.53 -13.47 -18.07
C VAL A 56 1.68 -13.20 -16.56
N ASP A 57 2.72 -12.48 -16.15
CA ASP A 57 3.02 -12.14 -14.76
C ASP A 57 2.63 -10.69 -14.40
N CYS A 58 2.17 -9.91 -15.38
CA CYS A 58 1.82 -8.51 -15.22
C CYS A 58 0.29 -8.31 -15.21
N LEU A 59 -0.18 -7.37 -14.39
CA LEU A 59 -1.54 -6.85 -14.45
C LEU A 59 -1.50 -5.37 -14.81
N HIS A 60 -2.51 -4.91 -15.56
CA HIS A 60 -2.69 -3.48 -15.76
C HIS A 60 -3.05 -2.81 -14.43
N VAL A 61 -2.56 -1.59 -14.21
CA VAL A 61 -2.73 -0.90 -12.91
C VAL A 61 -4.20 -0.62 -12.59
N ASP A 62 -5.03 -0.38 -13.61
CA ASP A 62 -6.46 -0.17 -13.41
C ASP A 62 -7.19 -1.46 -13.01
N ASP A 63 -6.80 -2.62 -13.56
CA ASP A 63 -7.35 -3.91 -13.16
C ASP A 63 -7.04 -4.22 -11.69
N VAL A 64 -5.83 -3.87 -11.23
CA VAL A 64 -5.47 -3.97 -9.80
C VAL A 64 -6.35 -3.05 -8.95
N ALA A 65 -6.64 -1.84 -9.41
CA ALA A 65 -7.52 -0.91 -8.71
C ALA A 65 -8.96 -1.45 -8.62
N GLU A 66 -9.48 -2.07 -9.68
CA GLU A 66 -10.79 -2.72 -9.69
C GLU A 66 -10.84 -3.91 -8.73
N ILE A 67 -9.82 -4.76 -8.71
CA ILE A 67 -9.71 -5.87 -7.74
C ILE A 67 -9.70 -5.35 -6.31
N LEU A 68 -8.95 -4.29 -6.03
CA LEU A 68 -8.95 -3.65 -4.70
C LEU A 68 -10.32 -3.08 -4.34
N ALA A 69 -11.02 -2.45 -5.31
CA ALA A 69 -12.37 -1.94 -5.11
C ALA A 69 -13.37 -3.06 -4.80
N ALA A 70 -13.33 -4.17 -5.54
CA ALA A 70 -14.18 -5.34 -5.31
C ALA A 70 -13.98 -5.93 -3.90
N ASN A 71 -12.80 -5.76 -3.31
CA ASN A 71 -12.49 -6.18 -1.94
C ASN A 71 -12.73 -5.08 -0.88
N GLY A 72 -13.38 -3.97 -1.24
CA GLY A 72 -13.68 -2.86 -0.32
C GLY A 72 -12.45 -2.04 0.09
N LEU A 73 -11.34 -2.14 -0.65
CA LEU A 73 -10.08 -1.46 -0.36
C LEU A 73 -9.85 -0.22 -1.23
N ALA A 74 -10.85 0.25 -2.00
CA ALA A 74 -10.75 1.50 -2.75
C ALA A 74 -10.83 2.73 -1.84
N GLU A 75 -11.72 2.71 -0.84
CA GLU A 75 -12.05 3.84 0.03
C GLU A 75 -11.46 3.71 1.44
N ARG A 76 -11.16 4.86 2.06
CA ARG A 76 -10.50 4.88 3.38
C ARG A 76 -11.49 4.28 4.39
N PRO A 77 -11.08 3.35 5.26
CA PRO A 77 -11.97 2.78 6.27
C PRO A 77 -12.60 3.90 7.12
N LYS A 78 -13.92 3.85 7.31
CA LYS A 78 -14.63 4.85 8.13
C LYS A 78 -14.12 4.82 9.57
N GLY A 79 -13.88 5.99 10.15
CA GLY A 79 -13.41 6.12 11.53
C GLY A 79 -11.90 5.87 11.73
N LYS A 80 -11.11 5.85 10.65
CA LYS A 80 -9.64 5.73 10.66
C LYS A 80 -8.97 6.72 9.73
#